data_AF-A0A2T8FEZ7-F1
#
_entry.id   AF-A0A2T8FEZ7-F1
#
_cell.length_a   1.000
_cell.length_b   1.000
_cell.length_c   1.000
_cell.angle_alpha   90.00
_cell.angle_beta   90.00
_cell.angle_gamma   90.00
#
_symmetry.space_group_name_H-M   'P 1'
#
loop_
_entity.id
_entity.type
_entity.pdbx_description
1 polymer ?
#
loop_
_entity_poly.entity_id
_entity_poly.type
_entity_poly.pdbx_seq_one_letter_code
_entity_poly.pdbx_strand_id
1 'polypeptide(L)'
;MTTVAEIQARLEALYRAGRLEFPDKASDVKAAADRLEAATDRLNGLSAQVGDAAVLVDALQVCYDVHLALSRTVQTLNDCAAGLIHIADDFARTDDQAQQAFDQINRALRDGPPPPQVGVPVIPDPTPEGDGDEYTSVPEPEAPEDDLEERDDRTEEALPDQREIPS
;
A
#
# COMPACT_ATOMS: atom_id res chain seq x y z
N MET A 1 -6.56 -16.48 6.69
CA MET A 1 -5.40 -16.62 7.58
C MET A 1 -4.21 -16.92 6.69
N THR A 2 -3.40 -15.92 6.38
CA THR A 2 -2.29 -16.02 5.41
C THR A 2 -1.14 -16.80 6.04
N THR A 3 -0.57 -17.77 5.33
CA THR A 3 0.53 -18.60 5.86
C THR A 3 1.90 -17.95 5.63
N VAL A 4 2.90 -18.28 6.45
CA VAL A 4 4.29 -17.77 6.29
C VAL A 4 4.83 -18.04 4.88
N ALA A 5 4.51 -19.20 4.30
CA ALA A 5 4.88 -19.55 2.93
C ALA A 5 4.27 -18.62 1.88
N GLU A 6 3.04 -18.15 2.08
CA GLU A 6 2.40 -17.19 1.17
C GLU A 6 3.05 -15.81 1.24
N ILE A 7 3.54 -15.38 2.41
CA ILE A 7 4.26 -14.11 2.57
C ILE A 7 5.61 -14.17 1.83
N GLN A 8 6.36 -15.27 2.00
CA GLN A 8 7.63 -15.48 1.31
C GLN A 8 7.46 -15.53 -0.22
N ALA A 9 6.43 -16.22 -0.72
CA ALA A 9 6.14 -16.27 -2.15
C ALA A 9 5.80 -14.88 -2.73
N ARG A 10 5.10 -14.03 -1.96
CA ARG A 10 4.82 -12.64 -2.37
C ARG A 10 6.07 -11.76 -2.37
N LEU A 11 6.96 -11.93 -1.39
CA LEU A 11 8.26 -11.26 -1.34
C LEU A 11 9.13 -11.61 -2.54
N GLU A 12 9.21 -12.90 -2.88
CA GLU A 12 9.93 -13.36 -4.07
C GLU A 12 9.33 -12.75 -5.35
N ALA A 13 8.01 -12.69 -5.46
CA ALA A 13 7.33 -12.05 -6.57
C ALA A 13 7.68 -10.55 -6.69
N LEU A 14 7.76 -9.82 -5.57
CA LEU A 14 8.18 -8.41 -5.55
C LEU A 14 9.62 -8.24 -6.04
N TYR A 15 10.55 -9.08 -5.56
CA TYR A 15 11.94 -9.04 -6.04
C TYR A 15 12.05 -9.39 -7.52
N ARG A 16 11.30 -10.39 -7.98
CA ARG A 16 11.27 -10.78 -9.39
C ARG A 16 10.74 -9.65 -10.27
N ALA A 17 9.62 -9.04 -9.86
CA ALA A 17 9.03 -7.92 -10.58
C ALA A 17 10.02 -6.73 -10.67
N GLY A 18 10.63 -6.36 -9.54
CA GLY A 18 11.58 -5.25 -9.50
C GLY A 18 12.90 -5.52 -10.20
N ARG A 19 13.43 -6.75 -10.19
CA ARG A 19 14.76 -7.05 -10.77
C ARG A 19 14.71 -7.48 -12.23
N LEU A 20 13.60 -8.03 -12.69
CA LEU A 20 13.50 -8.62 -14.02
C LEU A 20 12.36 -7.98 -14.82
N GLU A 21 11.12 -8.10 -14.36
CA GLU A 21 9.96 -7.80 -15.21
C GLU A 21 9.84 -6.32 -15.59
N PHE A 22 9.98 -5.41 -14.61
CA PHE A 22 9.94 -3.97 -14.89
C PHE A 22 11.15 -3.51 -15.74
N PRO A 23 12.40 -3.89 -15.42
CA PRO A 23 13.54 -3.61 -16.28
C PRO A 23 13.41 -4.15 -17.70
N ASP A 24 12.89 -5.36 -17.89
CA ASP A 24 12.66 -5.95 -19.21
C ASP A 24 11.64 -5.12 -19.99
N LYS A 25 10.53 -4.71 -19.35
CA LYS A 25 9.54 -3.82 -19.97
C LYS A 25 10.11 -2.44 -20.29
N ALA A 26 10.96 -1.90 -19.42
CA ALA A 26 11.67 -0.65 -19.67
C ALA A 26 12.60 -0.78 -20.89
N SER A 27 13.24 -1.94 -21.06
CA SER A 27 14.06 -2.24 -22.25
C SER A 27 13.22 -2.29 -23.53
N ASP A 28 12.05 -2.94 -23.49
CA ASP A 28 11.11 -2.99 -24.63
C ASP A 28 10.68 -1.58 -25.07
N VAL A 29 10.32 -0.72 -24.11
CA VAL A 29 9.90 0.66 -24.37
C VAL A 29 11.08 1.48 -24.92
N LYS A 30 12.28 1.32 -24.34
CA LYS A 30 13.49 1.98 -24.85
C LYS A 30 13.77 1.61 -26.30
N ALA A 31 13.68 0.33 -26.65
CA ALA A 31 13.86 -0.11 -28.04
C ALA A 31 12.80 0.48 -29.00
N ALA A 32 11.61 0.83 -28.52
CA ALA A 32 10.64 1.59 -29.31
C ALA A 32 11.04 3.06 -29.46
N ALA A 33 11.56 3.69 -28.41
CA ALA A 33 12.07 5.06 -28.45
C ALA A 33 13.25 5.20 -29.43
N ASP A 34 14.22 4.28 -29.39
CA ASP A 34 15.38 4.28 -30.28
C ASP A 34 14.95 4.17 -31.76
N ARG A 35 13.91 3.37 -32.05
CA ARG A 35 13.35 3.25 -33.40
C ARG A 35 12.65 4.53 -33.86
N LEU A 36 11.97 5.22 -32.95
CA LEU A 36 11.31 6.50 -33.22
C LEU A 36 12.34 7.60 -33.47
N GLU A 37 13.43 7.64 -32.70
CA GLU A 37 14.55 8.57 -32.90
C GLU A 37 15.13 8.39 -34.31
N ALA A 38 15.45 7.15 -34.71
CA ALA A 38 15.94 6.87 -36.05
C ALA A 38 14.96 7.25 -37.19
N ALA A 39 13.65 7.16 -36.94
CA ALA A 39 12.63 7.62 -37.89
C ALA A 39 12.56 9.15 -37.96
N THR A 40 12.71 9.82 -36.82
CA THR A 40 12.75 11.29 -36.70
C THR A 40 13.95 11.86 -37.45
N ASP A 41 15.13 11.25 -37.33
CA ASP A 41 16.33 11.65 -38.07
C ASP A 41 16.13 11.59 -39.59
N ARG A 42 15.43 10.57 -40.07
CA ARG A 42 15.09 10.44 -41.50
C ARG A 42 14.11 11.54 -41.94
N LEU A 43 13.09 11.83 -41.14
CA LEU A 43 12.15 12.91 -41.41
C LEU A 43 12.86 14.27 -41.44
N ASN A 44 13.79 14.50 -40.52
CA ASN A 44 14.60 15.72 -40.49
C ASN A 44 15.52 15.83 -41.71
N GLY A 45 16.09 14.72 -42.17
CA GLY A 45 16.84 14.67 -43.42
C GLY A 45 15.98 15.02 -44.66
N LEU A 46 14.71 14.60 -44.66
CA LEU A 46 13.76 14.91 -45.73
C LEU A 46 13.28 16.37 -45.68
N SER A 47 13.02 16.94 -44.50
CA SER A 47 12.66 18.36 -44.38
C SER A 47 13.79 19.26 -44.88
N ALA A 48 15.04 18.92 -44.60
CA ALA A 48 16.19 19.65 -45.14
C ALA A 48 16.25 19.64 -46.69
N GLN A 49 15.75 18.61 -47.35
CA GLN A 49 15.76 18.49 -48.81
C GLN A 49 14.57 19.18 -49.47
N VAL A 50 13.39 19.10 -48.85
CA VAL A 50 12.12 19.61 -49.41
C VAL A 50 11.88 21.08 -49.00
N GLY A 51 12.62 21.58 -48.00
CA GLY A 51 12.38 22.85 -47.33
C GLY A 51 11.42 22.69 -46.15
N ASP A 52 11.29 23.75 -45.34
CA ASP A 52 10.43 23.77 -44.15
C ASP A 52 8.94 23.83 -44.50
N ALA A 53 8.42 22.72 -45.02
CA ALA A 53 7.00 22.51 -45.13
C ALA A 53 6.41 22.41 -43.71
N ALA A 54 5.41 23.23 -43.38
CA ALA A 54 4.78 23.29 -42.05
C ALA A 54 4.39 21.89 -41.53
N VAL A 55 3.89 21.02 -42.41
CA VAL A 55 3.52 19.63 -42.08
C VAL A 55 4.70 18.80 -41.56
N LEU A 56 5.92 19.01 -42.09
CA LEU A 56 7.10 18.28 -41.63
C LEU A 56 7.59 18.80 -40.28
N VAL A 57 7.48 20.11 -40.04
CA VAL A 57 7.79 20.71 -38.73
C VAL A 57 6.84 20.16 -37.67
N ASP A 58 5.54 20.12 -37.95
CA ASP A 58 4.54 19.55 -37.03
C ASP A 58 4.79 18.06 -36.79
N ALA A 59 5.14 17.30 -37.83
CA ALA A 59 5.45 15.88 -37.70
C ALA A 59 6.70 15.63 -36.83
N LEU A 60 7.74 16.45 -36.97
CA LEU A 60 8.94 16.40 -36.13
C LEU A 60 8.62 16.72 -34.67
N GLN A 61 7.77 17.72 -34.43
CA GLN A 61 7.32 18.07 -33.08
C GLN A 61 6.57 16.91 -32.42
N VAL A 62 5.64 16.27 -33.13
CA VAL A 62 4.92 15.10 -32.62
C VAL A 62 5.88 13.95 -32.31
N CYS A 63 6.86 13.70 -33.18
CA CYS A 63 7.85 12.66 -32.96
C CYS A 63 8.70 12.94 -31.70
N TYR A 64 9.09 14.20 -31.49
CA TYR A 64 9.79 14.63 -30.28
C TYR A 64 8.94 14.42 -29.02
N ASP A 65 7.67 14.81 -29.04
CA ASP A 65 6.76 14.67 -27.90
C ASP A 65 6.53 13.20 -27.54
N VAL A 66 6.38 12.34 -28.54
CA VAL A 66 6.25 10.88 -28.33
C VAL A 66 7.55 10.30 -27.79
N HIS A 67 8.72 10.70 -28.31
CA HIS A 67 10.01 10.24 -27.79
C HIS A 67 10.21 10.64 -26.32
N LEU A 68 9.83 11.86 -25.96
CA LEU A 68 9.87 12.34 -24.58
C LEU A 68 8.92 11.54 -23.67
N ALA A 69 7.71 11.24 -24.14
CA ALA A 69 6.76 10.41 -23.40
C ALA A 69 7.32 9.00 -23.15
N LEU A 70 7.90 8.36 -24.17
CA LEU A 70 8.52 7.04 -24.03
C LEU A 70 9.69 7.06 -23.04
N SER A 71 10.53 8.09 -23.11
CA SER A 71 11.66 8.27 -22.18
C SER A 71 11.19 8.39 -20.73
N ARG A 72 10.12 9.16 -20.49
CA ARG A 72 9.50 9.26 -19.16
C ARG A 72 8.91 7.93 -18.70
N THR A 73 8.27 7.17 -19.58
CA THR A 73 7.76 5.83 -19.25
C THR A 73 8.88 4.89 -18.82
N VAL A 74 10.02 4.88 -19.51
CA VAL A 74 11.20 4.09 -19.12
C VAL A 74 11.67 4.47 -17.71
N GLN A 75 11.74 5.78 -17.42
CA GLN A 75 12.14 6.26 -16.10
C GLN A 75 11.14 5.82 -15.02
N THR A 76 9.83 5.99 -15.25
CA THR A 76 8.79 5.54 -14.32
C THR A 76 8.86 4.04 -14.06
N LEU A 77 9.10 3.21 -15.08
CA LEU A 77 9.24 1.77 -14.90
C LEU A 77 10.46 1.41 -14.02
N ASN A 78 11.58 2.11 -14.21
CA ASN A 78 12.77 1.92 -13.37
C ASN A 78 12.55 2.40 -11.93
N ASP A 79 11.84 3.50 -11.73
CA ASP A 79 11.49 4.00 -10.40
C ASP A 79 10.54 3.04 -9.69
N CYS A 80 9.55 2.48 -10.41
CA CYS A 80 8.68 1.43 -9.89
C CYS A 80 9.48 0.18 -9.51
N ALA A 81 10.43 -0.25 -10.35
CA ALA A 81 11.31 -1.37 -10.06
C ALA A 81 12.08 -1.17 -8.74
N ALA A 82 12.69 0.00 -8.57
CA ALA A 82 13.40 0.36 -7.33
C ALA A 82 12.46 0.41 -6.13
N GLY A 83 11.25 0.95 -6.28
CA GLY A 83 10.23 1.00 -5.24
C GLY A 83 9.79 -0.38 -4.77
N LEU A 84 9.57 -1.33 -5.69
CA LEU A 84 9.20 -2.71 -5.36
C LEU A 84 10.31 -3.43 -4.59
N ILE A 85 11.58 -3.21 -4.97
CA ILE A 85 12.73 -3.76 -4.24
C ILE A 85 12.79 -3.17 -2.84
N HIS A 86 12.63 -1.85 -2.69
CA HIS A 86 12.62 -1.20 -1.38
C HIS A 86 11.51 -1.74 -0.46
N ILE A 87 10.29 -1.92 -0.99
CA ILE A 87 9.18 -2.50 -0.23
C ILE A 87 9.54 -3.92 0.21
N ALA A 88 10.12 -4.73 -0.68
CA ALA A 88 10.54 -6.09 -0.35
C ALA A 88 11.64 -6.12 0.73
N ASP A 89 12.63 -5.22 0.65
CA ASP A 89 13.68 -5.07 1.65
C ASP A 89 13.09 -4.67 3.02
N ASP A 90 12.13 -3.74 3.03
CA ASP A 90 11.47 -3.29 4.26
C ASP A 90 10.67 -4.42 4.93
N PHE A 91 9.92 -5.20 4.15
CA PHE A 91 9.19 -6.36 4.67
C PHE A 91 10.14 -7.41 5.27
N ALA A 92 11.23 -7.73 4.56
CA ALA A 92 12.22 -8.70 5.05
C ALA A 92 12.84 -8.23 6.38
N ARG A 93 13.22 -6.95 6.47
CA ARG A 93 13.78 -6.38 7.70
C ARG A 93 12.79 -6.40 8.86
N THR A 94 11.51 -6.08 8.62
CA THR A 94 10.50 -6.12 9.67
C THR A 94 10.24 -7.55 10.16
N ASP A 95 10.27 -8.53 9.26
CA ASP A 95 10.13 -9.95 9.63
C ASP A 95 11.30 -10.43 10.50
N ASP A 96 12.53 -10.06 10.12
CA ASP A 96 13.74 -10.34 10.92
C ASP A 96 13.65 -9.72 12.33
N GLN A 97 13.15 -8.49 12.45
CA GLN A 97 12.94 -7.82 13.74
C GLN A 97 11.87 -8.52 14.58
N ALA A 98 10.76 -8.93 13.96
CA ALA A 98 9.69 -9.64 14.63
C ALA A 98 10.16 -11.00 15.16
N GLN A 99 10.95 -11.73 14.36
CA GLN A 99 11.53 -13.01 14.76
C GLN A 99 12.49 -12.83 15.94
N GLN A 100 13.36 -11.82 15.92
CA GLN A 100 14.27 -11.51 17.03
C GLN A 100 13.51 -11.16 18.32
N ALA A 101 12.45 -10.36 18.21
CA ALA A 101 11.61 -10.00 19.36
C ALA A 101 10.89 -11.24 19.92
N PHE A 102 10.36 -12.10 19.06
CA PHE A 102 9.75 -13.36 19.45
C PHE A 102 10.74 -14.27 20.19
N ASP A 103 11.95 -14.45 19.64
CA ASP A 103 12.99 -15.27 20.24
C ASP A 103 13.43 -14.71 21.60
N GLN A 104 13.49 -13.39 21.75
CA GLN A 104 13.81 -12.72 23.00
C GLN A 104 12.72 -12.96 24.06
N ILE A 105 11.44 -12.80 23.71
CA ILE A 105 10.31 -13.05 24.61
C ILE A 105 10.27 -14.53 25.01
N ASN A 106 10.42 -15.43 24.04
CA ASN A 106 10.39 -16.88 24.30
C ASN A 106 11.54 -17.30 25.22
N ARG A 107 12.74 -16.73 25.05
CA ARG A 107 13.86 -16.93 25.98
C ARG A 107 13.55 -16.39 27.37
N ALA A 108 13.00 -15.18 27.46
CA ALA A 108 12.61 -14.59 28.75
C ALA A 108 11.55 -15.42 29.49
N LEU A 109 10.61 -16.02 28.77
CA LEU A 109 9.59 -16.90 29.34
C LEU A 109 10.14 -18.25 29.80
N ARG A 110 11.14 -18.80 29.10
CA ARG A 110 11.76 -20.10 29.44
C ARG A 110 12.79 -20.02 30.56
N ASP A 111 13.65 -19.00 30.49
CA ASP A 111 14.84 -18.89 31.34
C ASP A 111 14.70 -17.80 32.42
N GLY A 112 13.64 -17.00 32.35
CA GLY A 112 13.37 -15.94 33.32
C GLY A 112 12.85 -16.49 34.66
N PRO A 113 12.99 -15.72 35.75
CA PRO A 113 12.31 -16.05 37.00
C PRO A 113 10.80 -16.11 36.73
N PRO A 114 10.07 -17.07 37.34
CA PRO A 114 8.63 -17.14 37.17
C PRO A 114 8.03 -15.77 37.54
N PRO A 115 7.04 -15.28 36.76
CA PRO A 115 6.42 -14.01 37.06
C PRO A 115 5.95 -14.03 38.52
N PRO A 116 6.10 -12.91 39.26
CA PRO A 116 5.62 -12.85 40.63
C PRO A 116 4.15 -13.28 40.60
N GLN A 117 3.82 -14.35 41.33
CA GLN A 117 2.43 -14.76 41.45
C GLN A 117 1.73 -13.61 42.16
N VAL A 118 0.99 -12.82 41.40
CA VAL A 118 0.05 -11.86 41.96
C VAL A 118 -0.89 -12.72 42.79
N GLY A 119 -0.82 -12.57 44.12
CA GLY A 119 -1.70 -13.31 45.01
C GLY A 119 -3.11 -13.15 44.49
N VAL A 120 -3.81 -14.27 44.28
CA VAL A 120 -5.22 -14.25 43.90
C VAL A 120 -5.90 -13.28 44.87
N PRO A 121 -6.57 -12.21 44.38
CA PRO A 121 -7.29 -11.32 45.26
C PRO A 121 -8.18 -12.18 46.15
N VAL A 122 -7.92 -12.16 47.46
CA VAL A 122 -8.81 -12.80 48.41
C VAL A 122 -10.07 -11.96 48.35
N ILE A 123 -11.04 -12.42 47.55
CA ILE A 123 -12.39 -11.88 47.56
C ILE A 123 -12.88 -12.17 48.99
N PRO A 124 -13.20 -11.15 49.79
CA PRO A 124 -13.79 -11.36 51.10
C PRO A 124 -15.03 -12.24 50.92
N ASP A 125 -15.13 -13.28 51.74
CA ASP A 125 -16.35 -14.11 51.80
C ASP A 125 -17.53 -13.14 51.99
N PRO A 126 -18.56 -13.14 51.13
CA PRO A 126 -19.65 -12.19 51.24
C PRO A 126 -20.29 -12.36 52.62
N THR A 127 -20.07 -11.39 53.50
CA THR A 127 -20.81 -11.29 54.75
C THR A 127 -22.29 -11.17 54.40
N PRO A 128 -23.19 -11.93 55.04
CA PRO A 128 -24.63 -11.90 54.77
C PRO A 128 -25.30 -10.64 55.36
N GLU A 129 -24.62 -9.49 55.34
CA GLU A 129 -25.12 -8.20 55.80
C GLU A 129 -25.17 -7.23 54.62
N GLY A 130 -26.10 -7.52 53.71
CA GLY A 130 -26.56 -6.60 52.68
C GLY A 130 -27.98 -7.01 52.34
N ASP A 131 -28.95 -6.14 52.63
CA ASP A 131 -30.40 -6.38 52.51
C ASP A 131 -30.89 -6.51 51.05
N GLY A 132 -30.02 -6.89 50.12
CA GLY A 132 -30.36 -7.14 48.71
C GLY A 132 -30.88 -5.94 47.90
N ASP A 133 -31.18 -4.81 48.53
CA ASP A 133 -31.97 -3.73 47.93
C ASP A 133 -31.15 -2.63 47.22
N GLU A 134 -29.83 -2.72 47.23
CA GLU A 134 -28.97 -1.67 46.64
C GLU A 134 -28.02 -2.22 45.55
N TYR A 135 -28.56 -3.03 44.64
CA TYR A 135 -28.03 -3.03 43.28
C TYR A 135 -28.66 -1.83 42.57
N THR A 136 -27.95 -0.70 42.53
CA THR A 136 -28.23 0.29 41.49
C THR A 136 -28.10 -0.44 40.16
N SER A 137 -29.25 -0.64 39.51
CA SER A 137 -29.36 -1.26 38.20
C SER A 137 -28.36 -0.57 37.28
N VAL A 138 -27.24 -1.24 37.00
CA VAL A 138 -26.39 -0.87 35.88
C VAL A 138 -27.31 -0.92 34.67
N PRO A 139 -27.40 0.15 33.85
CA PRO A 139 -28.18 0.11 32.64
C PRO A 139 -27.82 -1.16 31.89
N GLU A 140 -28.84 -1.91 31.47
CA GLU A 140 -28.63 -3.09 30.64
C GLU A 140 -27.75 -2.67 29.46
N PRO A 141 -26.65 -3.39 29.17
CA PRO A 141 -25.86 -3.07 27.99
C PRO A 141 -26.77 -3.18 26.78
N GLU A 142 -26.95 -2.07 26.06
CA GLU A 142 -27.76 -2.03 24.85
C GLU A 142 -27.28 -3.12 23.89
N ALA A 143 -28.24 -3.88 23.37
CA ALA A 143 -27.93 -4.92 22.41
C ALA A 143 -27.37 -4.25 21.14
N PRO A 144 -26.38 -4.86 20.46
CA PRO A 144 -25.76 -4.27 19.27
C PRO A 144 -26.73 -4.05 18.10
N GLU A 145 -27.96 -4.55 18.19
CA GLU A 145 -29.04 -4.34 17.25
C GLU A 145 -29.78 -3.00 17.47
N ASP A 146 -29.81 -2.47 18.68
CA ASP A 146 -30.37 -1.12 18.98
C ASP A 146 -29.37 0.00 18.63
N ASP A 147 -28.05 -0.28 18.71
CA ASP A 147 -26.96 0.64 18.36
C ASP A 147 -26.80 0.85 16.83
N LEU A 148 -27.48 0.04 16.00
CA LEU A 148 -27.45 0.17 14.54
C LEU A 148 -28.40 1.27 14.02
N GLU A 149 -29.58 1.41 14.60
CA GLU A 149 -30.57 2.40 14.14
C GLU A 149 -30.07 3.84 14.39
N GLU A 150 -29.49 4.13 15.56
CA GLU A 150 -28.90 5.44 15.85
C GLU A 150 -27.70 5.78 14.95
N ARG A 151 -26.94 4.77 14.52
CA ARG A 151 -25.76 4.98 13.66
C ARG A 151 -26.14 5.28 12.22
N ASP A 152 -27.21 4.67 11.72
CA ASP A 152 -27.72 4.93 10.37
C ASP A 152 -28.38 6.33 10.31
N ASP A 153 -29.13 6.76 11.33
CA ASP A 153 -29.74 8.09 11.38
C ASP A 153 -28.68 9.23 11.36
N ARG A 154 -27.56 9.08 12.10
CA ARG A 154 -26.46 10.06 12.06
C ARG A 154 -25.72 10.11 10.73
N THR A 155 -25.78 9.01 9.96
CA THR A 155 -25.12 8.92 8.66
C THR A 155 -25.95 9.61 7.56
N GLU A 156 -27.29 9.58 7.68
CA GLU A 156 -28.17 10.30 6.76
C GLU A 156 -28.18 11.83 6.98
N GLU A 157 -28.08 12.30 8.23
CA GLU A 157 -28.09 13.76 8.52
C GLU A 157 -26.77 14.47 8.12
N ALA A 158 -25.68 13.70 7.94
CA ALA A 158 -24.35 14.23 7.62
C ALA A 158 -24.03 14.36 6.12
N LEU A 159 -24.98 14.06 5.23
CA LEU A 159 -24.79 14.23 3.78
C LEU A 159 -25.27 15.62 3.34
N PRO A 160 -24.38 16.60 3.10
CA PRO A 160 -24.77 17.84 2.45
C PRO A 160 -25.26 17.54 1.03
N ASP A 161 -26.43 18.10 0.69
CA ASP A 161 -27.08 18.03 -0.62
C ASP A 161 -26.12 18.54 -1.72
N GLN A 162 -25.42 17.63 -2.40
CA GLN A 162 -24.50 17.93 -3.50
C GLN A 162 -25.23 18.20 -4.82
N ARG A 163 -26.37 18.92 -4.77
CA ARG A 163 -27.10 19.36 -5.96
C ARG A 163 -27.14 20.86 -6.05
N GLU A 164 -25.98 21.47 -6.27
CA GLU A 164 -25.90 22.76 -6.97
C GLU A 164 -24.43 23.00 -7.39
N ILE A 165 -24.04 22.41 -8.52
CA ILE A 165 -22.89 22.90 -9.29
C ILE A 165 -23.49 23.90 -10.29
N PRO A 166 -23.33 25.23 -10.11
CA PRO A 166 -23.79 26.20 -11.08
C PRO A 166 -22.97 26.06 -12.37
N SER A 167 -23.67 26.16 -13.51
CA SER A 167 -23.14 26.09 -14.87
C SER A 167 -22.30 27.29 -15.27
#